data_AF-A0A2E1XFM1-F1
#
_entry.id   AF-A0A2E1XFM1-F1
#
_cell.length_a   1.000
_cell.length_b   1.000
_cell.length_c   1.000
_cell.angle_alpha   90.00
_cell.angle_beta   90.00
_cell.angle_gamma   90.00
#
_symmetry.space_group_name_H-M   'P 1'
#
loop_
_entity.id
_entity.type
_entity.pdbx_description
1 polymer ?
#
loop_
_entity_poly.entity_id
_entity_poly.type
_entity_poly.pdbx_seq_one_letter_code
_entity_poly.pdbx_strand_id
1 'polypeptide(L)'
;MRPLRHISIRVPWHDTGWDGRVCAAPRLNGACLNLRRIAESRNDDAEEKIAGKTLEEVPHHQWPPCVAERMGFMAPFEYTRFPNHPYNRGPETSHGHFKDTPLRHPPYSAPAVPFFWMLRENLTELAEAHSIDAIDEREPDLGFEAAKTWVQDQENQKALLECFRSYIKPEKSLCFFYAKQVPFVEDAGARRILIGVGRVLHVTPPQEYDYVTKDLTGRLRSMLWELMVQHSIRPDFKDGFLLPYHAAVRKSDDEPDFDPADVVAFTPADRLSEFSHASQLVTHDGAIASLLSCGVALRRVRQVLPGKWDHCLDWIDVRLSELWKARGPYPGLGSALSAFGLEQGTFVAYALMEKAGENADPWPLVEA
;
A
#
# COMPACT_ATOMS: atom_id res chain seq x y z
N MET A 1 2.92 -23.29 0.29
CA MET A 1 3.39 -21.97 -0.17
C MET A 1 2.16 -21.07 -0.30
N ARG A 2 2.16 -19.83 0.24
CA ARG A 2 0.97 -18.95 0.12
C ARG A 2 0.74 -18.53 -1.34
N PRO A 3 -0.53 -18.39 -1.79
CA PRO A 3 -0.81 -17.96 -3.15
C PRO A 3 -0.32 -16.53 -3.39
N LEU A 4 -0.04 -16.18 -4.64
CA LEU A 4 0.44 -14.85 -4.98
C LEU A 4 -0.69 -13.81 -4.83
N ARG A 5 -0.36 -12.66 -4.22
CA ARG A 5 -1.20 -11.45 -4.28
C ARG A 5 -0.37 -10.26 -4.74
N HIS A 6 -1.06 -9.23 -5.20
CA HIS A 6 -0.51 -7.92 -5.47
C HIS A 6 -0.73 -7.04 -4.23
N ILE A 7 -0.27 -5.79 -4.26
CA ILE A 7 -0.41 -4.87 -3.14
C ILE A 7 -0.92 -3.51 -3.60
N SER A 8 -1.81 -2.91 -2.83
CA SER A 8 -2.16 -1.49 -2.95
C SER A 8 -1.44 -0.68 -1.87
N ILE A 9 -0.98 0.53 -2.21
CA ILE A 9 -0.28 1.43 -1.28
C ILE A 9 -0.85 2.85 -1.44
N ARG A 10 -1.42 3.38 -0.36
CA ARG A 10 -2.01 4.72 -0.34
C ARG A 10 -0.94 5.79 -0.26
N VAL A 11 -1.03 6.80 -1.10
CA VAL A 11 -0.18 8.00 -1.07
C VAL A 11 -1.06 9.27 -1.01
N PRO A 12 -0.62 10.35 -0.36
CA PRO A 12 -1.26 11.65 -0.50
C PRO A 12 -1.04 12.18 -1.92
N TRP A 13 -1.89 13.09 -2.40
CA TRP A 13 -1.48 13.93 -3.52
C TRP A 13 -0.26 14.78 -3.12
N HIS A 14 0.71 14.89 -4.02
CA HIS A 14 1.92 15.69 -3.83
C HIS A 14 2.27 16.39 -5.13
N ASP A 15 2.37 17.72 -5.13
CA ASP A 15 2.52 18.54 -6.35
C ASP A 15 3.90 18.39 -7.02
N THR A 16 4.93 17.96 -6.30
CA THR A 16 6.27 17.67 -6.86
C THR A 16 6.42 16.26 -7.44
N GLY A 17 5.34 15.48 -7.52
CA GLY A 17 5.40 14.14 -8.12
C GLY A 17 6.06 13.07 -7.24
N TRP A 18 5.94 13.24 -5.91
CA TRP A 18 6.35 12.26 -4.89
C TRP A 18 7.84 11.93 -4.82
N ASP A 19 8.68 12.81 -5.35
CA ASP A 19 10.12 12.59 -5.52
C ASP A 19 10.97 12.89 -4.27
N GLY A 20 10.32 13.00 -3.11
CA GLY A 20 11.00 13.31 -1.84
C GLY A 20 11.32 14.79 -1.66
N ARG A 21 10.74 15.69 -2.46
CA ARG A 21 10.71 17.12 -2.13
C ARG A 21 9.47 17.47 -1.32
N VAL A 22 9.55 18.54 -0.52
CA VAL A 22 8.36 19.19 0.06
C VAL A 22 7.53 19.79 -1.08
N CYS A 23 6.20 19.85 -0.92
CA CYS A 23 5.32 20.46 -1.93
C CYS A 23 5.85 21.83 -2.37
N ALA A 24 5.67 22.17 -3.65
CA ALA A 24 6.03 23.48 -4.18
C ALA A 24 5.09 24.58 -3.65
N ALA A 25 3.82 24.26 -3.45
CA ALA A 25 2.82 25.13 -2.85
C ALA A 25 2.03 24.37 -1.76
N PRO A 26 2.65 24.08 -0.59
CA PRO A 26 2.06 23.20 0.42
C PRO A 26 0.70 23.69 0.93
N ARG A 27 0.53 25.00 1.12
CA ARG A 27 -0.74 25.62 1.55
C ARG A 27 -1.88 25.38 0.55
N LEU A 28 -1.58 25.33 -0.74
CA LEU A 28 -2.58 25.11 -1.80
C LEU A 28 -2.95 23.63 -1.97
N ASN A 29 -2.17 22.70 -1.40
CA ASN A 29 -2.47 21.28 -1.45
C ASN A 29 -3.54 20.90 -0.40
N GLY A 30 -4.80 21.21 -0.66
CA GLY A 30 -5.92 20.79 0.20
C GLY A 30 -6.17 19.27 0.15
N ALA A 31 -5.82 18.60 -0.96
CA ALA A 31 -6.13 17.19 -1.17
C ALA A 31 -5.47 16.26 -0.14
N CYS A 32 -4.25 16.59 0.31
CA CYS A 32 -3.53 15.76 1.29
C CYS A 32 -4.18 15.75 2.69
N LEU A 33 -5.03 16.74 3.01
CA LEU A 33 -5.76 16.83 4.29
C LEU A 33 -6.84 15.75 4.46
N ASN A 34 -7.23 15.03 3.39
CA ASN A 34 -8.10 13.86 3.51
C ASN A 34 -7.42 12.72 4.32
N LEU A 35 -6.10 12.80 4.52
CA LEU A 35 -5.37 11.92 5.43
C LEU A 35 -5.29 12.54 6.82
N ARG A 36 -5.99 11.93 7.79
CA ARG A 36 -6.10 12.43 9.17
C ARG A 36 -4.77 12.84 9.80
N ARG A 37 -3.71 12.03 9.65
CA ARG A 37 -2.37 12.34 10.18
C ARG A 37 -1.82 13.67 9.64
N ILE A 38 -2.02 13.94 8.34
CA ILE A 38 -1.60 15.20 7.73
C ILE A 38 -2.48 16.32 8.28
N ALA A 39 -3.81 16.15 8.28
CA ALA A 39 -4.74 17.15 8.76
C ALA A 39 -4.50 17.60 10.21
N GLU A 40 -4.13 16.68 11.10
CA GLU A 40 -3.91 16.97 12.52
C GLU A 40 -2.57 17.66 12.80
N SER A 41 -1.56 17.48 11.94
CA SER A 41 -0.16 17.86 12.24
C SER A 41 0.47 18.84 11.25
N ARG A 42 -0.20 19.15 10.13
CA ARG A 42 0.32 20.06 9.10
C ARG A 42 0.46 21.48 9.64
N ASN A 43 1.57 22.12 9.32
CA ASN A 43 1.82 23.52 9.63
C ASN A 43 2.20 24.26 8.35
N ASP A 44 1.23 24.98 7.76
CA ASP A 44 1.39 25.63 6.46
C ASP A 44 2.56 26.64 6.47
N ASP A 45 2.69 27.47 7.52
CA ASP A 45 3.76 28.46 7.63
C ASP A 45 5.16 27.81 7.74
N ALA A 46 5.26 26.63 8.37
CA ALA A 46 6.52 25.90 8.48
C ALA A 46 6.89 25.23 7.15
N GLU A 47 5.93 24.59 6.49
CA GLU A 47 6.15 23.90 5.22
C GLU A 47 6.47 24.86 4.08
N GLU A 48 5.84 26.03 4.03
CA GLU A 48 6.14 27.06 3.02
C GLU A 48 7.58 27.55 3.07
N LYS A 49 8.21 27.62 4.26
CA LYS A 49 9.62 28.05 4.41
C LYS A 49 10.61 27.06 3.80
N ILE A 50 10.19 25.81 3.59
CA ILE A 50 11.00 24.74 3.02
C ILE A 50 10.38 24.18 1.73
N ALA A 51 9.41 24.88 1.13
CA ALA A 51 8.72 24.45 -0.07
C ALA A 51 9.70 24.14 -1.21
N GLY A 52 9.46 23.03 -1.92
CA GLY A 52 10.29 22.56 -3.02
C GLY A 52 11.67 22.00 -2.63
N LYS A 53 12.11 22.08 -1.37
CA LYS A 53 13.39 21.50 -0.93
C LYS A 53 13.32 19.98 -0.84
N THR A 54 14.41 19.30 -1.16
CA THR A 54 14.52 17.84 -0.96
C THR A 54 14.66 17.49 0.52
N LEU A 55 14.14 16.34 0.94
CA LEU A 55 14.32 15.83 2.31
C LEU A 55 15.80 15.66 2.69
N GLU A 56 16.72 15.53 1.74
CA GLU A 56 18.17 15.51 1.99
C GLU A 56 18.71 16.84 2.52
N GLU A 57 18.08 17.95 2.14
CA GLU A 57 18.48 19.32 2.51
C GLU A 57 17.72 19.84 3.75
N VAL A 58 16.60 19.20 4.09
CA VAL A 58 15.73 19.63 5.19
C VAL A 58 16.09 18.83 6.46
N PRO A 59 16.38 19.50 7.59
CA PRO A 59 16.58 18.82 8.86
C PRO A 59 15.35 17.99 9.27
N HIS A 60 15.54 16.80 9.83
CA HIS A 60 14.46 15.85 10.16
C HIS A 60 13.32 16.47 11.01
N HIS A 61 13.62 17.39 11.93
CA HIS A 61 12.61 18.04 12.77
C HIS A 61 11.69 19.03 12.00
N GLN A 62 12.05 19.38 10.77
CA GLN A 62 11.25 20.23 9.87
C GLN A 62 10.52 19.40 8.80
N TRP A 63 10.68 18.08 8.78
CA TRP A 63 10.02 17.24 7.80
C TRP A 63 8.49 17.32 7.94
N PRO A 64 7.75 17.50 6.82
CA PRO A 64 6.31 17.59 6.87
C PRO A 64 5.67 16.24 7.26
N PRO A 65 4.45 16.24 7.84
CA PRO A 65 3.79 15.01 8.28
C PRO A 65 3.51 14.03 7.13
N CYS A 66 3.45 14.54 5.88
CA CYS A 66 3.27 13.71 4.69
C CYS A 66 4.46 12.76 4.43
N VAL A 67 5.64 12.99 5.03
CA VAL A 67 6.79 12.05 4.99
C VAL A 67 6.41 10.69 5.60
N ALA A 68 5.61 10.69 6.67
CA ALA A 68 5.07 9.48 7.25
C ALA A 68 3.91 8.87 6.46
N GLU A 69 3.37 9.61 5.50
CA GLU A 69 2.28 9.19 4.62
C GLU A 69 2.75 8.79 3.21
N ARG A 70 4.03 8.43 3.03
CA ARG A 70 4.59 7.92 1.76
C ARG A 70 4.65 8.96 0.64
N MET A 71 4.77 10.25 0.98
CA MET A 71 4.97 11.30 -0.03
C MET A 71 6.22 11.09 -0.89
N GLY A 72 7.25 10.40 -0.38
CA GLY A 72 8.53 10.22 -1.05
C GLY A 72 8.69 8.91 -1.80
N PHE A 73 7.62 8.23 -2.22
CA PHE A 73 7.77 6.90 -2.81
C PHE A 73 8.56 6.90 -4.13
N MET A 74 8.59 8.02 -4.85
CA MET A 74 9.38 8.20 -6.06
C MET A 74 10.75 8.84 -5.79
N ALA A 75 11.16 9.00 -4.53
CA ALA A 75 12.46 9.58 -4.19
C ALA A 75 13.61 8.73 -4.78
N PRO A 76 14.54 9.34 -5.55
CA PRO A 76 15.67 8.63 -6.14
C PRO A 76 16.83 8.42 -5.15
N PHE A 77 16.67 8.85 -3.90
CA PHE A 77 17.67 8.80 -2.84
C PHE A 77 17.12 8.06 -1.62
N GLU A 78 18.03 7.70 -0.72
CA GLU A 78 17.71 7.08 0.55
C GLU A 78 17.48 8.12 1.64
N TYR A 79 16.52 7.87 2.53
CA TYR A 79 16.37 8.62 3.76
C TYR A 79 15.96 7.70 4.92
N THR A 80 16.15 8.14 6.16
CA THR A 80 15.80 7.34 7.35
C THR A 80 14.84 8.13 8.22
N ARG A 81 13.73 7.50 8.59
CA ARG A 81 12.82 8.00 9.62
C ARG A 81 13.13 7.35 10.96
N PHE A 82 12.74 8.00 12.03
CA PHE A 82 12.93 7.50 13.40
C PHE A 82 11.59 7.42 14.14
N PRO A 83 10.67 6.53 13.74
CA PRO A 83 9.42 6.32 14.49
C PRO A 83 9.66 5.90 15.95
N ASN A 84 8.85 6.44 16.84
CA ASN A 84 8.67 5.96 18.20
C ASN A 84 7.29 5.30 18.34
N HIS A 85 7.11 4.47 19.37
CA HIS A 85 5.84 3.82 19.63
C HIS A 85 4.75 4.87 19.92
N PRO A 86 3.56 4.81 19.29
CA PRO A 86 2.51 5.83 19.45
C PRO A 86 2.00 6.04 20.89
N TYR A 87 2.18 5.04 21.75
CA TYR A 87 1.81 5.10 23.17
C TYR A 87 2.96 5.47 24.12
N ASN A 88 4.17 5.68 23.59
CA ASN A 88 5.25 6.24 24.39
C ASN A 88 4.95 7.72 24.66
N ARG A 89 4.64 8.05 25.92
CA ARG A 89 4.37 9.43 26.38
C ARG A 89 5.32 9.83 27.50
N GLY A 90 6.48 9.18 27.58
CA GLY A 90 7.50 9.42 28.58
C GLY A 90 7.89 8.16 29.37
N PRO A 91 8.97 8.23 30.18
CA PRO A 91 9.58 7.07 30.82
C PRO A 91 8.68 6.30 31.79
N GLU A 92 7.69 6.98 32.38
CA GLU A 92 6.79 6.42 33.38
C GLU A 92 5.62 5.62 32.78
N THR A 93 5.42 5.66 31.46
CA THR A 93 4.34 4.89 30.83
C THR A 93 4.75 3.45 30.58
N SER A 94 3.77 2.56 30.37
CA SER A 94 4.02 1.17 29.96
C SER A 94 4.83 1.02 28.66
N HIS A 95 4.96 2.10 27.89
CA HIS A 95 5.72 2.17 26.64
C HIS A 95 6.94 3.11 26.73
N GLY A 96 7.29 3.58 27.93
CA GLY A 96 8.40 4.51 28.14
C GLY A 96 9.77 3.95 27.76
N HIS A 97 9.89 2.61 27.64
CA HIS A 97 11.11 1.92 27.26
C HIS A 97 11.32 1.78 25.75
N PHE A 98 10.34 2.14 24.91
CA PHE A 98 10.51 2.16 23.46
C PHE A 98 11.41 3.32 23.03
N LYS A 99 12.27 3.07 22.06
CA LYS A 99 13.20 4.05 21.49
C LYS A 99 12.84 4.37 20.06
N ASP A 100 13.20 5.58 19.63
CA ASP A 100 13.28 5.95 18.24
C ASP A 100 14.03 4.87 17.45
N THR A 101 13.32 4.22 16.55
CA THR A 101 13.81 3.07 15.80
C THR A 101 14.16 3.51 14.39
N PRO A 102 15.38 3.28 13.88
CA PRO A 102 15.74 3.66 12.53
C PRO A 102 14.95 2.82 11.52
N LEU A 103 14.14 3.50 10.70
CA LEU A 103 13.39 2.93 9.59
C LEU A 103 13.93 3.49 8.28
N ARG A 104 14.73 2.66 7.59
CA ARG A 104 15.38 3.02 6.33
C ARG A 104 14.38 2.98 5.17
N HIS A 105 14.37 4.04 4.36
CA HIS A 105 13.64 4.15 3.10
C HIS A 105 14.62 4.15 1.93
N PRO A 106 14.85 3.00 1.27
CA PRO A 106 15.68 2.96 0.06
C PRO A 106 15.09 3.82 -1.07
N PRO A 107 15.90 4.16 -2.09
CA PRO A 107 15.39 4.80 -3.31
C PRO A 107 14.22 4.02 -3.91
N TYR A 108 13.21 4.73 -4.39
CA TYR A 108 12.01 4.18 -5.02
C TYR A 108 11.32 3.12 -4.16
N SER A 109 10.95 3.52 -2.93
CA SER A 109 10.31 2.64 -1.97
C SER A 109 9.16 3.30 -1.22
N ALA A 110 8.20 2.50 -0.79
CA ALA A 110 7.10 2.96 0.05
C ALA A 110 6.90 2.01 1.25
N PRO A 111 6.67 2.54 2.46
CA PRO A 111 6.24 1.74 3.60
C PRO A 111 4.79 1.29 3.40
N ALA A 112 4.61 0.00 3.13
CA ALA A 112 3.29 -0.63 3.17
C ALA A 112 2.88 -0.84 4.63
N VAL A 113 1.67 -0.40 5.00
CA VAL A 113 1.13 -0.55 6.36
C VAL A 113 -0.23 -1.25 6.29
N PRO A 114 -0.33 -2.53 6.67
CA PRO A 114 -1.56 -3.31 6.58
C PRO A 114 -2.52 -3.00 7.73
N PHE A 115 -2.97 -1.75 7.85
CA PHE A 115 -3.81 -1.27 8.98
C PHE A 115 -5.01 -2.17 9.31
N PHE A 116 -5.71 -2.70 8.30
CA PHE A 116 -6.84 -3.61 8.53
C PHE A 116 -6.44 -4.87 9.31
N TRP A 117 -5.23 -5.37 9.06
CA TRP A 117 -4.69 -6.58 9.70
C TRP A 117 -4.27 -6.34 11.14
N MET A 118 -3.99 -5.09 11.49
CA MET A 118 -3.55 -4.70 12.83
C MET A 118 -4.74 -4.35 13.75
N LEU A 119 -5.97 -4.36 13.24
CA LEU A 119 -7.17 -4.18 14.05
C LEU A 119 -7.45 -5.45 14.84
N ARG A 120 -7.58 -5.33 16.17
CA ARG A 120 -7.80 -6.47 17.06
C ARG A 120 -9.11 -7.21 16.76
N GLU A 121 -10.15 -6.47 16.35
CA GLU A 121 -11.45 -7.06 15.97
C GLU A 121 -11.35 -8.06 14.80
N ASN A 122 -10.34 -7.93 13.94
CA ASN A 122 -10.12 -8.82 12.80
C ASN A 122 -9.15 -9.97 13.11
N LEU A 123 -8.56 -10.01 14.31
CA LEU A 123 -7.47 -10.93 14.65
C LEU A 123 -7.87 -12.39 14.45
N THR A 124 -8.99 -12.82 15.06
CA THR A 124 -9.45 -14.20 15.03
C THR A 124 -9.80 -14.64 13.60
N GLU A 125 -10.57 -13.83 12.87
CA GLU A 125 -10.97 -14.16 11.50
C GLU A 125 -9.74 -14.28 10.58
N LEU A 126 -8.78 -13.35 10.69
CA LEU A 126 -7.54 -13.41 9.93
C LEU A 126 -6.68 -14.61 10.33
N ALA A 127 -6.61 -14.93 11.63
CA ALA A 127 -5.84 -16.07 12.12
C ALA A 127 -6.37 -17.39 11.58
N GLU A 128 -7.69 -17.57 11.56
CA GLU A 128 -8.35 -18.75 10.99
C GLU A 128 -8.18 -18.81 9.47
N ALA A 129 -8.59 -17.75 8.75
CA ALA A 129 -8.60 -17.69 7.29
C ALA A 129 -7.21 -17.87 6.67
N HIS A 130 -6.17 -17.45 7.39
CA HIS A 130 -4.79 -17.49 6.92
C HIS A 130 -3.91 -18.47 7.71
N SER A 131 -4.47 -19.24 8.64
CA SER A 131 -3.74 -20.19 9.50
C SER A 131 -2.50 -19.53 10.13
N ILE A 132 -2.72 -18.40 10.80
CA ILE A 132 -1.68 -17.62 11.49
C ILE A 132 -1.69 -18.03 12.96
N ASP A 133 -0.52 -18.23 13.55
CA ASP A 133 -0.37 -18.39 14.99
C ASP A 133 -0.49 -17.02 15.68
N ALA A 134 -1.71 -16.49 15.69
CA ALA A 134 -2.07 -15.24 16.35
C ALA A 134 -3.40 -15.43 17.08
N ILE A 135 -3.42 -15.15 18.39
CA ILE A 135 -4.55 -15.47 19.27
C ILE A 135 -4.85 -14.30 20.21
N ASP A 136 -6.12 -14.05 20.51
CA ASP A 136 -6.54 -12.91 21.33
C ASP A 136 -6.04 -13.02 22.78
N GLU A 137 -5.84 -14.24 23.29
CA GLU A 137 -5.40 -14.51 24.66
C GLU A 137 -3.96 -14.02 24.96
N ARG A 138 -3.14 -13.76 23.93
CA ARG A 138 -1.81 -13.15 24.09
C ARG A 138 -1.90 -11.64 24.32
N GLU A 139 -3.01 -11.01 23.96
CA GLU A 139 -3.13 -9.55 23.99
C GLU A 139 -3.11 -9.02 25.43
N PRO A 140 -2.18 -8.10 25.78
CA PRO A 140 -2.11 -7.53 27.12
C PRO A 140 -3.31 -6.63 27.43
N ASP A 141 -3.74 -6.63 28.70
CA ASP A 141 -4.59 -5.57 29.21
C ASP A 141 -3.74 -4.35 29.58
N LEU A 142 -3.85 -3.30 28.77
CA LEU A 142 -3.11 -2.05 28.96
C LEU A 142 -3.87 -1.02 29.80
N GLY A 143 -5.11 -1.29 30.21
CA GLY A 143 -5.89 -0.41 31.10
C GLY A 143 -6.43 0.88 30.47
N PHE A 144 -6.37 1.05 29.14
CA PHE A 144 -6.95 2.18 28.43
C PHE A 144 -7.61 1.79 27.11
N GLU A 145 -8.74 2.43 26.76
CA GLU A 145 -9.59 2.04 25.62
C GLU A 145 -8.87 2.08 24.26
N ALA A 146 -8.00 3.07 24.04
CA ALA A 146 -7.33 3.23 22.75
C ALA A 146 -6.43 2.03 22.38
N ALA A 147 -5.91 1.30 23.38
CA ALA A 147 -5.11 0.10 23.19
C ALA A 147 -5.95 -1.12 22.76
N LYS A 148 -7.26 -1.12 23.02
CA LYS A 148 -8.14 -2.25 22.70
C LYS A 148 -8.46 -2.34 21.20
N THR A 149 -8.27 -1.25 20.45
CA THR A 149 -8.55 -1.21 19.01
C THR A 149 -7.52 -1.99 18.18
N TRP A 150 -6.27 -2.00 18.63
CA TRP A 150 -5.15 -2.52 17.84
C TRP A 150 -4.52 -3.74 18.52
N VAL A 151 -4.04 -4.67 17.71
CA VAL A 151 -3.18 -5.77 18.17
C VAL A 151 -1.92 -5.17 18.80
N GLN A 152 -1.62 -5.54 20.04
CA GLN A 152 -0.52 -5.04 20.86
C GLN A 152 0.59 -6.08 21.00
N ASP A 153 0.25 -7.37 21.11
CA ASP A 153 1.23 -8.42 21.37
C ASP A 153 2.24 -8.55 20.22
N GLN A 154 3.54 -8.64 20.56
CA GLN A 154 4.61 -8.65 19.58
C GLN A 154 4.57 -9.88 18.66
N GLU A 155 4.21 -11.05 19.20
CA GLU A 155 4.17 -12.28 18.43
C GLU A 155 2.99 -12.27 17.46
N ASN A 156 1.82 -11.83 17.92
CA ASN A 156 0.64 -11.61 17.07
C ASN A 156 0.95 -10.61 15.94
N GLN A 157 1.49 -9.43 16.28
CA GLN A 157 1.88 -8.41 15.29
C GLN A 157 2.87 -8.98 14.26
N LYS A 158 3.91 -9.69 14.72
CA LYS A 158 4.92 -10.29 13.84
C LYS A 158 4.30 -11.34 12.91
N ALA A 159 3.44 -12.21 13.43
CA ALA A 159 2.81 -13.28 12.67
C ALA A 159 1.88 -12.73 11.58
N LEU A 160 1.09 -11.68 11.90
CA LEU A 160 0.24 -10.97 10.94
C LEU A 160 1.07 -10.30 9.83
N LEU A 161 2.12 -9.57 10.20
CA LEU A 161 2.99 -8.86 9.25
C LEU A 161 3.76 -9.83 8.33
N GLU A 162 4.32 -10.92 8.87
CA GLU A 162 4.96 -11.96 8.05
C GLU A 162 3.95 -12.65 7.14
N CYS A 163 2.74 -12.93 7.64
CA CYS A 163 1.67 -13.51 6.83
C CYS A 163 1.36 -12.59 5.64
N PHE A 164 1.03 -11.32 5.88
CA PHE A 164 0.75 -10.33 4.85
C PHE A 164 1.89 -10.25 3.83
N ARG A 165 3.12 -10.10 4.30
CA ARG A 165 4.33 -10.04 3.48
C ARG A 165 4.48 -11.27 2.59
N SER A 166 4.20 -12.47 3.12
CA SER A 166 4.46 -13.72 2.43
C SER A 166 3.58 -13.95 1.19
N TYR A 167 2.47 -13.20 1.01
CA TYR A 167 1.70 -13.19 -0.23
C TYR A 167 2.37 -12.42 -1.37
N ILE A 168 3.30 -11.52 -1.04
CA ILE A 168 3.96 -10.61 -1.98
C ILE A 168 5.24 -11.29 -2.50
N LYS A 169 5.31 -11.52 -3.81
CA LYS A 169 6.43 -12.19 -4.48
C LYS A 169 7.19 -11.17 -5.32
N PRO A 170 8.46 -10.88 -5.00
CA PRO A 170 9.32 -10.03 -5.84
C PRO A 170 9.28 -10.44 -7.32
N GLU A 171 9.30 -9.45 -8.19
CA GLU A 171 9.25 -9.52 -9.65
C GLU A 171 7.97 -10.12 -10.26
N LYS A 172 7.06 -10.65 -9.44
CA LYS A 172 5.78 -11.23 -9.87
C LYS A 172 4.57 -10.42 -9.37
N SER A 173 4.62 -9.95 -8.13
CA SER A 173 3.59 -9.10 -7.56
C SER A 173 3.67 -7.68 -8.14
N LEU A 174 2.50 -7.05 -8.25
CA LEU A 174 2.36 -5.66 -8.68
C LEU A 174 2.09 -4.81 -7.45
N CYS A 175 2.56 -3.57 -7.46
CA CYS A 175 2.23 -2.55 -6.48
C CYS A 175 1.43 -1.43 -7.15
N PHE A 176 0.21 -1.19 -6.67
CA PHE A 176 -0.69 -0.15 -7.14
C PHE A 176 -0.67 1.00 -6.15
N PHE A 177 -0.15 2.15 -6.57
CA PHE A 177 -0.22 3.37 -5.79
C PHE A 177 -1.56 4.03 -6.02
N TYR A 178 -2.22 4.49 -4.95
CA TYR A 178 -3.52 5.15 -5.05
C TYR A 178 -3.66 6.30 -4.07
N ALA A 179 -4.50 7.28 -4.41
CA ALA A 179 -4.84 8.41 -3.55
C ALA A 179 -6.31 8.35 -3.15
N LYS A 180 -6.62 8.85 -1.95
CA LYS A 180 -8.01 9.08 -1.52
C LYS A 180 -8.63 10.27 -2.23
N GLN A 181 -7.82 11.32 -2.44
CA GLN A 181 -8.24 12.59 -3.00
C GLN A 181 -7.11 13.13 -3.88
N VAL A 182 -7.48 13.78 -4.98
CA VAL A 182 -6.61 14.60 -5.83
C VAL A 182 -7.29 15.97 -6.05
N PRO A 183 -6.55 17.05 -6.33
CA PRO A 183 -7.13 18.40 -6.34
C PRO A 183 -8.05 18.69 -7.53
N PHE A 184 -8.02 17.87 -8.57
CA PHE A 184 -8.77 18.05 -9.82
C PHE A 184 -9.93 17.04 -9.99
N VAL A 185 -10.34 16.39 -8.90
CA VAL A 185 -11.52 15.50 -8.86
C VAL A 185 -12.35 15.88 -7.66
N GLU A 186 -13.52 16.48 -7.86
CA GLU A 186 -14.37 16.98 -6.77
C GLU A 186 -15.12 15.85 -6.05
N ASP A 187 -15.72 14.92 -6.81
CA ASP A 187 -16.45 13.77 -6.28
C ASP A 187 -16.04 12.49 -7.01
N ALA A 188 -15.13 11.73 -6.40
CA ALA A 188 -14.75 10.42 -6.93
C ALA A 188 -15.86 9.35 -6.75
N GLY A 189 -16.97 9.68 -6.07
CA GLY A 189 -17.74 8.70 -5.31
C GLY A 189 -16.81 8.03 -4.28
N ALA A 190 -17.24 6.99 -3.58
CA ALA A 190 -16.37 6.27 -2.64
C ALA A 190 -15.09 5.64 -3.28
N ARG A 191 -14.86 5.81 -4.59
CA ARG A 191 -13.71 5.28 -5.34
C ARG A 191 -12.40 5.97 -4.93
N ARG A 192 -11.29 5.33 -5.27
CA ARG A 192 -9.95 5.87 -5.12
C ARG A 192 -9.35 6.13 -6.48
N ILE A 193 -8.32 6.97 -6.51
CA ILE A 193 -7.62 7.35 -7.74
C ILE A 193 -6.34 6.53 -7.83
N LEU A 194 -6.18 5.74 -8.89
CA LEU A 194 -4.91 5.06 -9.16
C LEU A 194 -3.88 6.12 -9.58
N ILE A 195 -2.74 6.16 -8.91
CA ILE A 195 -1.63 7.09 -9.16
C ILE A 195 -0.60 6.46 -10.12
N GLY A 196 -0.34 5.18 -9.94
CA GLY A 196 0.65 4.48 -10.75
C GLY A 196 0.74 3.01 -10.38
N VAL A 197 1.45 2.25 -11.21
CA VAL A 197 1.62 0.82 -11.04
C VAL A 197 3.00 0.39 -11.48
N GLY A 198 3.59 -0.55 -10.75
CA GLY A 198 4.83 -1.21 -11.12
C GLY A 198 4.92 -2.60 -10.51
N ARG A 199 6.06 -3.26 -10.68
CA ARG A 199 6.39 -4.52 -10.02
C ARG A 199 7.03 -4.25 -8.65
N VAL A 200 6.73 -5.13 -7.71
CA VAL A 200 7.45 -5.20 -6.44
C VAL A 200 8.81 -5.81 -6.70
N LEU A 201 9.89 -5.09 -6.38
CA LEU A 201 11.27 -5.59 -6.51
C LEU A 201 11.79 -6.19 -5.20
N HIS A 202 11.35 -5.68 -4.07
CA HIS A 202 11.74 -6.17 -2.76
C HIS A 202 10.68 -5.83 -1.70
N VAL A 203 10.56 -6.68 -0.68
CA VAL A 203 9.78 -6.40 0.53
C VAL A 203 10.57 -6.82 1.77
N THR A 204 10.84 -5.87 2.67
CA THR A 204 11.62 -6.14 3.88
C THR A 204 10.86 -7.05 4.84
N PRO A 205 11.56 -7.85 5.67
CA PRO A 205 10.91 -8.54 6.79
C PRO A 205 10.36 -7.52 7.81
N PRO A 206 9.40 -7.90 8.67
CA PRO A 206 8.95 -7.06 9.77
C PRO A 206 10.10 -6.72 10.72
N GLN A 207 10.10 -5.48 11.22
CA GLN A 207 11.12 -4.96 12.11
C GLN A 207 10.53 -4.74 13.51
N GLU A 208 11.21 -5.21 14.55
CA GLU A 208 10.84 -4.90 15.93
C GLU A 208 11.33 -3.48 16.30
N TYR A 209 10.61 -2.79 17.19
CA TYR A 209 11.11 -1.54 17.75
C TYR A 209 12.43 -1.73 18.51
N ASP A 210 13.26 -0.68 18.52
CA ASP A 210 14.38 -0.55 19.43
C ASP A 210 13.89 -0.18 20.84
N TYR A 211 14.66 -0.57 21.85
CA TYR A 211 14.36 -0.32 23.25
C TYR A 211 15.53 0.37 23.95
N VAL A 212 15.23 1.15 25.00
CA VAL A 212 16.25 1.82 25.82
C VAL A 212 17.02 0.83 26.72
N THR A 213 16.45 -0.35 26.96
CA THR A 213 17.04 -1.43 27.78
C THR A 213 17.18 -2.71 26.95
N LYS A 214 18.14 -3.57 27.32
CA LYS A 214 18.28 -4.91 26.75
C LYS A 214 17.47 -5.97 27.49
N ASP A 215 17.15 -5.73 28.76
CA ASP A 215 16.29 -6.62 29.53
C ASP A 215 14.82 -6.28 29.29
N LEU A 216 14.15 -7.14 28.52
CA LEU A 216 12.75 -7.03 28.13
C LEU A 216 11.83 -7.95 28.94
N THR A 217 12.34 -8.57 30.01
CA THR A 217 11.56 -9.50 30.83
C THR A 217 10.36 -8.79 31.44
N GLY A 218 9.16 -9.27 31.15
CA GLY A 218 7.89 -8.66 31.59
C GLY A 218 7.59 -7.30 30.98
N ARG A 219 8.32 -6.87 29.94
CA ARG A 219 8.08 -5.60 29.25
C ARG A 219 7.33 -5.84 27.94
N LEU A 220 6.49 -4.87 27.56
CA LEU A 220 5.83 -4.87 26.27
C LEU A 220 6.86 -4.83 25.15
N ARG A 221 6.59 -5.59 24.10
CA ARG A 221 7.36 -5.57 22.86
C ARG A 221 6.41 -5.26 21.72
N SER A 222 6.91 -4.70 20.62
CA SER A 222 6.06 -4.39 19.48
C SER A 222 6.87 -4.33 18.18
N MET A 223 6.18 -4.53 17.06
CA MET A 223 6.71 -4.42 15.71
C MET A 223 6.39 -3.05 15.11
N LEU A 224 7.31 -2.51 14.30
CA LEU A 224 6.96 -1.52 13.30
C LEU A 224 5.99 -2.16 12.30
N TRP A 225 4.93 -1.44 11.94
CA TRP A 225 3.90 -1.95 11.02
C TRP A 225 4.28 -1.72 9.56
N GLU A 226 5.32 -0.92 9.31
CA GLU A 226 5.84 -0.60 8.00
C GLU A 226 6.66 -1.76 7.41
N LEU A 227 6.21 -2.28 6.27
CA LEU A 227 6.97 -3.19 5.40
C LEU A 227 7.49 -2.38 4.21
N MET A 228 8.80 -2.22 4.07
CA MET A 228 9.37 -1.44 2.96
C MET A 228 9.23 -2.20 1.65
N VAL A 229 8.48 -1.62 0.71
CA VAL A 229 8.31 -2.13 -0.66
C VAL A 229 9.14 -1.29 -1.61
N GLN A 230 10.18 -1.87 -2.19
CA GLN A 230 10.89 -1.26 -3.32
C GLN A 230 10.17 -1.62 -4.62
N HIS A 231 9.98 -0.64 -5.51
CA HIS A 231 9.21 -0.83 -6.75
C HIS A 231 10.01 -0.44 -8.00
N SER A 232 9.52 -0.93 -9.13
CA SER A 232 10.17 -0.79 -10.44
C SER A 232 9.87 0.50 -11.20
N ILE A 233 8.86 1.28 -10.77
CA ILE A 233 8.43 2.51 -11.47
C ILE A 233 9.59 3.49 -11.64
N ARG A 234 9.88 3.89 -12.88
CA ARG A 234 10.92 4.87 -13.24
C ARG A 234 10.40 5.85 -14.32
N PRO A 235 11.01 7.04 -14.46
CA PRO A 235 10.61 8.02 -15.49
C PRO A 235 10.73 7.53 -16.94
N ASP A 236 11.48 6.46 -17.19
CA ASP A 236 11.64 5.86 -18.53
C ASP A 236 10.49 4.92 -18.94
N PHE A 237 9.58 4.63 -18.01
CA PHE A 237 8.44 3.73 -18.14
C PHE A 237 8.80 2.27 -18.51
N LYS A 238 10.04 1.84 -18.26
CA LYS A 238 10.51 0.50 -18.63
C LYS A 238 9.77 -0.61 -17.89
N ASP A 239 9.41 -0.37 -16.64
CA ASP A 239 8.78 -1.36 -15.79
C ASP A 239 7.78 -0.72 -14.82
N GLY A 240 6.65 -0.32 -15.37
CA GLY A 240 5.63 0.43 -14.64
C GLY A 240 5.69 1.93 -14.91
N PHE A 241 4.68 2.64 -14.44
CA PHE A 241 4.44 4.04 -14.77
C PHE A 241 3.65 4.76 -13.68
N LEU A 242 3.73 6.09 -13.70
CA LEU A 242 2.76 6.97 -13.06
C LEU A 242 1.78 7.47 -14.12
N LEU A 243 0.52 7.65 -13.74
CA LEU A 243 -0.44 8.36 -14.57
C LEU A 243 -0.08 9.86 -14.58
N PRO A 244 -0.13 10.54 -15.74
CA PRO A 244 0.47 11.85 -15.92
C PRO A 244 -0.43 12.99 -15.40
N TYR A 245 -0.96 12.85 -14.19
CA TYR A 245 -1.88 13.80 -13.60
C TYR A 245 -1.29 15.19 -13.41
N HIS A 246 0.00 15.29 -13.05
CA HIS A 246 0.67 16.60 -13.01
C HIS A 246 0.73 17.29 -14.37
N ALA A 247 0.85 16.53 -15.46
CA ALA A 247 0.82 17.09 -16.80
C ALA A 247 -0.61 17.49 -17.21
N ALA A 248 -1.61 16.71 -16.79
CA ALA A 248 -3.02 17.06 -16.99
C ALA A 248 -3.40 18.36 -16.27
N VAL A 249 -3.01 18.51 -15.00
CA VAL A 249 -3.25 19.75 -14.22
C VAL A 249 -2.56 20.95 -14.87
N ARG A 250 -1.29 20.82 -15.27
CA ARG A 250 -0.61 21.93 -15.98
C ARG A 250 -1.30 22.29 -17.29
N LYS A 251 -1.80 21.29 -18.03
CA LYS A 251 -2.56 21.55 -19.26
C LYS A 251 -3.85 22.31 -18.98
N SER A 252 -4.58 22.00 -17.90
CA SER A 252 -5.80 22.75 -17.55
C SER A 252 -5.53 24.19 -17.12
N ASP A 253 -4.34 24.48 -16.57
CA ASP A 253 -3.94 25.85 -16.26
C ASP A 253 -3.79 26.70 -17.54
N ASP A 254 -3.29 26.10 -18.62
CA ASP A 254 -3.08 26.75 -19.94
C ASP A 254 -4.33 26.68 -20.85
N GLU A 255 -5.15 25.63 -20.71
CA GLU A 255 -6.34 25.35 -21.51
C GLU A 255 -7.56 25.07 -20.61
N PRO A 256 -8.33 26.10 -20.21
CA PRO A 256 -9.42 25.98 -19.23
C PRO A 256 -10.58 25.04 -19.63
N ASP A 257 -10.75 24.75 -20.93
CA ASP A 257 -11.77 23.82 -21.43
C ASP A 257 -11.37 22.35 -21.25
N PHE A 258 -10.11 22.06 -20.89
CA PHE A 258 -9.64 20.71 -20.61
C PHE A 258 -9.86 20.35 -19.13
N ASP A 259 -10.67 19.33 -18.87
CA ASP A 259 -10.87 18.78 -17.53
C ASP A 259 -9.85 17.66 -17.23
N PRO A 260 -8.92 17.81 -16.27
CA PRO A 260 -8.00 16.75 -15.88
C PRO A 260 -8.70 15.48 -15.36
N ALA A 261 -9.95 15.56 -14.89
CA ALA A 261 -10.73 14.42 -14.45
C ALA A 261 -10.99 13.40 -15.59
N ASP A 262 -10.99 13.84 -16.85
CA ASP A 262 -11.26 12.98 -18.01
C ASP A 262 -10.20 11.88 -18.20
N VAL A 263 -8.98 12.11 -17.72
CA VAL A 263 -7.86 11.19 -17.84
C VAL A 263 -7.60 10.39 -16.55
N VAL A 264 -8.52 10.42 -15.60
CA VAL A 264 -8.38 9.70 -14.32
C VAL A 264 -8.65 8.21 -14.45
N ALA A 265 -7.74 7.41 -13.89
CA ALA A 265 -7.99 6.00 -13.62
C ALA A 265 -8.52 5.83 -12.18
N PHE A 266 -9.73 5.31 -12.06
CA PHE A 266 -10.31 4.96 -10.76
C PHE A 266 -10.02 3.50 -10.40
N THR A 267 -9.95 3.21 -9.12
CA THR A 267 -9.96 1.83 -8.62
C THR A 267 -11.28 1.14 -8.95
N PRO A 268 -11.30 -0.20 -9.11
CA PRO A 268 -12.52 -0.95 -9.38
C PRO A 268 -13.57 -0.74 -8.27
N ALA A 269 -14.81 -0.45 -8.64
CA ALA A 269 -15.86 -0.06 -7.69
C ALA A 269 -16.32 -1.22 -6.78
N ASP A 270 -16.20 -2.46 -7.25
CA ASP A 270 -16.50 -3.70 -6.52
C ASP A 270 -15.34 -4.17 -5.62
N ARG A 271 -14.19 -3.47 -5.65
CA ARG A 271 -12.95 -3.85 -4.93
C ARG A 271 -12.47 -2.78 -3.96
N LEU A 272 -13.39 -1.98 -3.40
CA LEU A 272 -13.04 -0.87 -2.50
C LEU A 272 -12.20 -1.30 -1.30
N SER A 273 -12.43 -2.50 -0.74
CA SER A 273 -11.65 -3.03 0.37
C SER A 273 -10.17 -3.23 0.01
N GLU A 274 -9.86 -3.67 -1.21
CA GLU A 274 -8.49 -3.86 -1.72
C GLU A 274 -7.75 -2.52 -1.91
N PHE A 275 -8.46 -1.39 -1.94
CA PHE A 275 -7.92 -0.02 -2.02
C PHE A 275 -8.35 0.84 -0.83
N SER A 276 -8.62 0.19 0.29
CA SER A 276 -8.93 0.86 1.55
C SER A 276 -7.74 0.82 2.51
N HIS A 277 -7.82 1.59 3.59
CA HIS A 277 -6.74 1.72 4.57
C HIS A 277 -5.46 2.34 3.97
N ALA A 278 -4.27 2.00 4.49
CA ALA A 278 -3.00 2.51 3.94
C ALA A 278 -2.36 1.51 2.97
N SER A 279 -2.48 0.21 3.21
CA SER A 279 -2.06 -0.83 2.26
C SER A 279 -2.89 -2.08 2.43
N GLN A 280 -3.19 -2.77 1.34
CA GLN A 280 -3.94 -4.03 1.32
C GLN A 280 -3.42 -5.00 0.26
N LEU A 281 -3.74 -6.29 0.44
CA LEU A 281 -3.51 -7.29 -0.59
C LEU A 281 -4.55 -7.10 -1.70
N VAL A 282 -4.09 -7.22 -2.94
CA VAL A 282 -4.90 -7.08 -4.15
C VAL A 282 -4.93 -8.44 -4.86
N THR A 283 -6.12 -8.87 -5.24
CA THR A 283 -6.32 -10.15 -5.93
C THR A 283 -5.89 -10.06 -7.40
N HIS A 284 -5.81 -11.20 -8.10
CA HIS A 284 -5.57 -11.16 -9.55
C HIS A 284 -6.66 -10.40 -10.29
N ASP A 285 -7.94 -10.60 -9.92
CA ASP A 285 -9.06 -9.85 -10.48
C ASP A 285 -8.95 -8.35 -10.22
N GLY A 286 -8.63 -7.95 -8.98
CA GLY A 286 -8.43 -6.55 -8.63
C GLY A 286 -7.27 -5.90 -9.39
N ALA A 287 -6.17 -6.64 -9.57
CA ALA A 287 -5.02 -6.19 -10.35
C ALA A 287 -5.36 -6.02 -11.84
N ILE A 288 -6.06 -7.00 -12.43
CA ILE A 288 -6.54 -6.96 -13.81
C ILE A 288 -7.46 -5.76 -14.02
N ALA A 289 -8.49 -5.60 -13.19
CA ALA A 289 -9.44 -4.51 -13.31
C ALA A 289 -8.77 -3.13 -13.15
N SER A 290 -7.79 -3.03 -12.26
CA SER A 290 -6.99 -1.80 -12.08
C SER A 290 -6.13 -1.48 -13.30
N LEU A 291 -5.46 -2.48 -13.89
CA LEU A 291 -4.69 -2.30 -15.13
C LEU A 291 -5.57 -1.93 -16.32
N LEU A 292 -6.76 -2.52 -16.44
CA LEU A 292 -7.74 -2.15 -17.47
C LEU A 292 -8.19 -0.68 -17.30
N SER A 293 -8.44 -0.24 -16.07
CA SER A 293 -8.76 1.16 -15.75
C SER A 293 -7.62 2.10 -16.15
N CYS A 294 -6.36 1.76 -15.81
CA CYS A 294 -5.18 2.49 -16.26
C CYS A 294 -5.08 2.53 -17.79
N GLY A 295 -5.37 1.43 -18.49
CA GLY A 295 -5.32 1.35 -19.95
C GLY A 295 -6.39 2.23 -20.62
N VAL A 296 -7.59 2.32 -20.06
CA VAL A 296 -8.63 3.25 -20.52
C VAL A 296 -8.17 4.70 -20.35
N ALA A 297 -7.64 5.05 -19.16
CA ALA A 297 -7.13 6.39 -18.89
C ALA A 297 -5.96 6.76 -19.83
N LEU A 298 -4.97 5.87 -20.00
CA LEU A 298 -3.82 6.12 -20.87
C LEU A 298 -4.20 6.29 -22.35
N ARG A 299 -5.23 5.60 -22.84
CA ARG A 299 -5.75 5.83 -24.21
C ARG A 299 -6.33 7.23 -24.38
N ARG A 300 -6.97 7.78 -23.36
CA ARG A 300 -7.45 9.17 -23.34
C ARG A 300 -6.28 10.14 -23.25
N VAL A 301 -5.36 9.92 -22.30
CA VAL A 301 -4.11 10.69 -22.16
C VAL A 301 -3.39 10.81 -23.49
N ARG A 302 -3.26 9.72 -24.26
CA ARG A 302 -2.59 9.71 -25.57
C ARG A 302 -3.18 10.68 -26.59
N GLN A 303 -4.45 11.05 -26.45
CA GLN A 303 -5.11 11.99 -27.36
C GLN A 303 -4.87 13.46 -26.96
N VAL A 304 -4.56 13.73 -25.68
CA VAL A 304 -4.55 15.09 -25.12
C VAL A 304 -3.20 15.53 -24.55
N LEU A 305 -2.28 14.61 -24.27
CA LEU A 305 -0.98 14.88 -23.66
C LEU A 305 0.15 14.20 -24.45
N PRO A 306 1.29 14.88 -24.68
CA PRO A 306 2.46 14.27 -25.30
C PRO A 306 3.13 13.29 -24.34
N GLY A 307 3.68 12.18 -24.85
CA GLY A 307 4.44 11.23 -24.05
C GLY A 307 4.55 9.85 -24.70
N LYS A 308 5.27 8.93 -24.04
CA LYS A 308 5.49 7.55 -24.51
C LYS A 308 4.38 6.61 -24.04
N TRP A 309 3.12 7.01 -24.21
CA TRP A 309 1.99 6.29 -23.63
C TRP A 309 1.77 4.91 -24.24
N ASP A 310 2.17 4.71 -25.50
CA ASP A 310 2.14 3.39 -26.14
C ASP A 310 3.07 2.40 -25.41
N HIS A 311 4.22 2.83 -24.89
CA HIS A 311 5.07 1.96 -24.06
C HIS A 311 4.36 1.52 -22.77
N CYS A 312 3.63 2.43 -22.12
CA CYS A 312 2.84 2.07 -20.93
C CYS A 312 1.69 1.11 -21.28
N LEU A 313 1.03 1.30 -22.42
CA LEU A 313 -0.05 0.44 -22.90
C LEU A 313 0.47 -0.97 -23.25
N ASP A 314 1.62 -1.07 -23.91
CA ASP A 314 2.29 -2.33 -24.21
C ASP A 314 2.70 -3.04 -22.91
N TRP A 315 3.23 -2.31 -21.93
CA TRP A 315 3.55 -2.88 -20.62
C TRP A 315 2.29 -3.42 -19.92
N ILE A 316 1.16 -2.71 -19.98
CA ILE A 316 -0.13 -3.19 -19.44
C ILE A 316 -0.55 -4.49 -20.13
N ASP A 317 -0.46 -4.58 -21.45
CA ASP A 317 -0.87 -5.77 -22.21
C ASP A 317 -0.09 -7.01 -21.78
N VAL A 318 1.24 -6.89 -21.68
CA VAL A 318 2.10 -7.98 -21.21
C VAL A 318 1.74 -8.41 -19.79
N ARG A 319 1.53 -7.45 -18.87
CA ARG A 319 1.14 -7.76 -17.48
C ARG A 319 -0.25 -8.39 -17.40
N LEU A 320 -1.20 -7.95 -18.21
CA LEU A 320 -2.53 -8.57 -18.28
C LEU A 320 -2.41 -10.02 -18.77
N SER A 321 -1.61 -10.29 -19.80
CA SER A 321 -1.37 -11.66 -20.28
C SER A 321 -0.84 -12.58 -19.17
N GLU A 322 0.12 -12.10 -18.38
CA GLU A 322 0.66 -12.83 -17.22
C GLU A 322 -0.40 -13.03 -16.13
N LEU A 323 -1.18 -12.01 -15.80
CA LEU A 323 -2.23 -12.09 -14.78
C LEU A 323 -3.36 -13.03 -15.18
N TRP A 324 -3.77 -13.06 -16.45
CA TRP A 324 -4.79 -13.98 -16.93
C TRP A 324 -4.34 -15.44 -16.81
N LYS A 325 -3.06 -15.72 -17.08
CA LYS A 325 -2.46 -17.04 -16.83
C LYS A 325 -2.42 -17.36 -15.34
N ALA A 326 -1.97 -16.43 -14.51
CA ALA A 326 -1.85 -16.63 -13.05
C ALA A 326 -3.20 -16.80 -12.36
N ARG A 327 -4.23 -16.08 -12.81
CA ARG A 327 -5.61 -16.20 -12.32
C ARG A 327 -6.17 -17.61 -12.54
N GLY A 328 -5.75 -18.25 -13.63
CA GLY A 328 -6.28 -19.54 -14.05
C GLY A 328 -7.77 -19.48 -14.44
N PRO A 329 -8.33 -20.61 -14.89
CA PRO A 329 -9.70 -20.64 -15.39
C PRO A 329 -10.78 -20.64 -14.28
N TYR A 330 -10.44 -21.07 -13.06
CA TYR A 330 -11.39 -21.26 -11.96
C TYR A 330 -10.98 -20.53 -10.65
N PRO A 331 -10.86 -19.20 -10.66
CA PRO A 331 -10.36 -18.42 -9.51
C PRO A 331 -11.28 -18.47 -8.27
N GLY A 332 -12.56 -18.82 -8.43
CA GLY A 332 -13.54 -18.92 -7.35
C GLY A 332 -13.58 -20.29 -6.66
N LEU A 333 -12.80 -21.28 -7.12
CA LEU A 333 -12.89 -22.65 -6.63
C LEU A 333 -12.66 -22.76 -5.12
N GLY A 334 -11.62 -22.10 -4.60
CA GLY A 334 -11.30 -22.15 -3.17
C GLY A 334 -12.41 -21.60 -2.28
N SER A 335 -13.01 -20.47 -2.68
CA SER A 335 -14.16 -19.88 -1.98
C SER A 335 -15.39 -20.79 -2.06
N ALA A 336 -15.64 -21.43 -3.21
CA ALA A 336 -16.73 -22.37 -3.36
C ALA A 336 -16.55 -23.60 -2.45
N LEU A 337 -15.35 -24.19 -2.40
CA LEU A 337 -15.05 -25.33 -1.52
C LEU A 337 -15.23 -24.97 -0.04
N SER A 338 -14.76 -23.80 0.38
CA SER A 338 -15.00 -23.31 1.75
C SER A 338 -16.48 -23.08 2.04
N ALA A 339 -17.24 -22.54 1.09
CA ALA A 339 -18.68 -22.38 1.24
C ALA A 339 -19.44 -23.72 1.32
N PHE A 340 -18.91 -24.78 0.68
CA PHE A 340 -19.41 -26.15 0.81
C PHE A 340 -18.97 -26.85 2.11
N GLY A 341 -18.31 -26.15 3.02
CA GLY A 341 -17.92 -26.67 4.33
C GLY A 341 -16.57 -27.39 4.34
N LEU A 342 -15.78 -27.34 3.27
CA LEU A 342 -14.39 -27.81 3.33
C LEU A 342 -13.54 -26.80 4.10
N GLU A 343 -13.06 -27.23 5.26
CA GLU A 343 -11.97 -26.56 5.95
C GLU A 343 -10.78 -26.41 4.98
N GLN A 344 -10.16 -25.22 5.00
CA GLN A 344 -9.02 -24.92 4.14
C GLN A 344 -9.31 -25.05 2.62
N GLY A 345 -10.55 -24.82 2.17
CA GLY A 345 -10.95 -24.90 0.76
C GLY A 345 -10.03 -24.17 -0.24
N THR A 346 -9.38 -23.09 0.16
CA THR A 346 -8.35 -22.43 -0.68
C THR A 346 -7.10 -23.28 -0.90
N PHE A 347 -6.59 -23.98 0.12
CA PHE A 347 -5.45 -24.89 -0.02
C PHE A 347 -5.83 -26.13 -0.82
N VAL A 348 -7.02 -26.66 -0.60
CA VAL A 348 -7.57 -27.78 -1.37
C VAL A 348 -7.67 -27.38 -2.85
N ALA A 349 -8.25 -26.22 -3.16
CA ALA A 349 -8.32 -25.71 -4.53
C ALA A 349 -6.94 -25.57 -5.17
N TYR A 350 -5.94 -25.06 -4.43
CA TYR A 350 -4.58 -24.95 -4.96
C TYR A 350 -3.98 -26.32 -5.32
N ALA A 351 -4.10 -27.31 -4.43
CA ALA A 351 -3.62 -28.66 -4.69
C ALA A 351 -4.36 -29.33 -5.87
N LEU A 352 -5.67 -29.09 -5.99
CA LEU A 352 -6.47 -29.59 -7.12
C LEU A 352 -6.07 -28.94 -8.45
N MET A 353 -5.83 -27.63 -8.46
CA MET A 353 -5.36 -26.92 -9.65
C MET A 353 -3.95 -27.37 -10.06
N GLU A 354 -3.05 -27.61 -9.09
CA GLU A 354 -1.72 -28.16 -9.35
C GLU A 354 -1.80 -29.57 -9.97
N LYS A 355 -2.72 -30.41 -9.46
CA LYS A 355 -2.95 -31.77 -9.97
C LYS A 355 -3.66 -31.78 -11.33
N ALA A 356 -4.56 -30.83 -11.59
CA ALA A 356 -5.28 -30.70 -12.86
C ALA A 356 -4.34 -30.29 -14.02
N GLY A 357 -3.30 -29.52 -13.71
CA GLY A 357 -2.38 -28.97 -14.69
C GLY A 357 -2.74 -27.54 -15.12
N GLU A 358 -1.80 -26.88 -15.80
CA GLU A 358 -1.94 -25.46 -16.16
C GLU A 358 -3.15 -25.22 -17.08
N ASN A 359 -4.03 -24.32 -16.66
CA ASN A 359 -5.29 -23.97 -17.35
C ASN A 359 -6.27 -25.14 -17.60
N ALA A 360 -6.16 -26.23 -16.84
CA ALA A 360 -7.11 -27.33 -16.92
C ALA A 360 -8.33 -27.12 -16.01
N ASP A 361 -9.39 -27.89 -16.25
CA ASP A 361 -10.57 -27.93 -15.38
C ASP A 361 -10.30 -28.76 -14.13
N PRO A 362 -10.32 -28.16 -12.92
CA PRO A 362 -10.14 -28.89 -11.68
C PRO A 362 -11.42 -29.56 -11.17
N TRP A 363 -12.62 -29.24 -11.69
CA TRP A 363 -13.88 -29.81 -11.20
C TRP A 363 -13.96 -31.33 -11.29
N PRO A 364 -13.47 -32.00 -12.34
CA PRO A 364 -13.40 -33.46 -12.38
C PRO A 364 -12.59 -34.07 -11.22
N LEU A 365 -11.66 -33.33 -10.61
CA LEU A 365 -10.91 -33.77 -9.43
C LEU A 365 -11.62 -33.45 -8.11
N VAL A 366 -12.57 -32.52 -8.12
CA VAL A 366 -13.45 -32.21 -6.97
C VAL A 366 -14.55 -33.26 -6.85
N GLU A 367 -15.05 -33.74 -7.99
CA GLU A 367 -16.14 -34.72 -8.08
C GLU A 367 -15.69 -36.17 -7.84
N ALA A 368 -14.38 -36.44 -7.91
CA ALA A 368 -13.77 -37.76 -7.73
C ALA A 368 -13.38 -38.00 -6.26
#